data_AF-A0A1H9GQ50-F1
#
_entry.id   AF-A0A1H9GQ50-F1
#
_cell.length_a   1.000
_cell.length_b   1.000
_cell.length_c   1.000
_cell.angle_alpha   90.00
_cell.angle_beta   90.00
_cell.angle_gamma   90.00
#
_symmetry.space_group_name_H-M   'P 1'
#
loop_
_entity.id
_entity.type
_entity.pdbx_description
1 polymer ?
#
loop_
_entity_poly.entity_id
_entity_poly.type
_entity_poly.pdbx_seq_one_letter_code
_entity_poly.pdbx_strand_id
1 'polypeptide(L)'
;MDDKVIVIFKRRASEQGIDIEIPKDITAAELIYGLNQGLHLGINIDDPIHAYMRSENPIALIRGDVTIEKLGIRNGSVIIMGE
;
A
#
# COMPACT_ATOMS: atom_id res chain seq x y z
N MET A 1 -6.98 -19.89 6.73
CA MET A 1 -5.79 -19.11 6.30
C MET A 1 -6.19 -17.67 6.50
N ASP A 2 -5.38 -16.82 7.14
CA ASP A 2 -5.80 -15.43 7.36
C ASP A 2 -5.89 -14.69 6.03
N ASP A 3 -7.02 -14.03 5.79
CA ASP A 3 -7.32 -13.25 4.58
C ASP A 3 -6.76 -11.83 4.65
N LYS A 4 -6.12 -11.49 5.76
CA LYS A 4 -5.57 -10.17 6.06
C LYS A 4 -4.08 -10.24 6.37
N VAL A 5 -3.40 -9.10 6.22
CA VAL A 5 -1.99 -8.92 6.58
C VAL A 5 -1.80 -7.59 7.31
N ILE A 6 -0.87 -7.57 8.25
CA ILE A 6 -0.44 -6.36 8.97
C ILE A 6 0.82 -5.83 8.29
N VAL A 7 0.74 -4.63 7.73
CA VAL A 7 1.84 -3.95 7.04
C VAL A 7 2.21 -2.68 7.78
N ILE A 8 3.45 -2.21 7.59
CA ILE A 8 3.91 -0.93 8.11
C ILE A 8 3.77 0.12 7.01
N PHE A 9 2.84 1.05 7.15
CA PHE A 9 2.72 2.18 6.23
C PHE A 9 3.61 3.34 6.67
N LYS A 10 4.32 3.94 5.71
CA LYS A 10 5.13 5.15 5.89
C LYS A 10 4.79 6.18 4.81
N ARG A 11 4.61 7.43 5.19
CA ARG A 11 4.46 8.53 4.22
C ARG A 11 5.79 8.82 3.52
N ARG A 12 6.92 8.74 4.23
CA ARG A 12 8.28 8.77 3.65
C ARG A 12 9.15 7.68 4.26
N ALA A 13 10.16 7.20 3.54
CA ALA A 13 11.03 6.11 4.01
C ALA A 13 11.71 6.40 5.36
N SER A 14 12.06 7.67 5.60
CA SER A 14 12.69 8.18 6.82
C SER A 14 11.74 8.41 7.99
N GLU A 15 10.43 8.35 7.76
CA GLU A 15 9.42 8.60 8.80
C GLU A 15 9.08 7.32 9.59
N GLN A 16 8.55 7.53 10.79
CA GLN A 16 7.99 6.44 11.59
C GLN A 16 6.77 5.86 10.88
N GLY A 17 6.68 4.54 10.86
CA GLY A 17 5.55 3.84 10.27
C GLY A 17 4.41 3.61 11.25
N ILE A 18 3.23 3.37 10.70
CA ILE A 18 2.05 2.90 11.43
C ILE A 18 1.67 1.51 10.95
N ASP A 19 1.25 0.66 11.87
CA ASP A 19 0.76 -0.68 11.52
C ASP A 19 -0.68 -0.59 11.02
N ILE A 20 -0.95 -1.20 9.87
CA ILE A 20 -2.27 -1.22 9.24
C ILE A 20 -2.61 -2.67 8.87
N GLU A 21 -3.79 -3.10 9.28
CA GLU A 21 -4.37 -4.37 8.82
C GLU A 21 -5.09 -4.14 7.48
N ILE A 22 -4.70 -4.88 6.44
CA ILE A 22 -5.30 -4.81 5.12
C ILE A 22 -5.74 -6.20 4.63
N PRO A 23 -6.85 -6.30 3.89
CA PRO A 23 -7.22 -7.53 3.19
C PRO A 23 -6.22 -7.83 2.06
N LYS A 24 -6.00 -9.11 1.75
CA LYS A 24 -5.08 -9.55 0.69
C LYS A 24 -5.70 -9.59 -0.71
N ASP A 25 -7.02 -9.70 -0.78
CA ASP A 25 -7.81 -9.88 -2.00
C ASP A 25 -8.16 -8.56 -2.70
N ILE A 26 -7.96 -7.41 -2.04
CA ILE A 26 -8.09 -6.10 -2.68
C ILE A 26 -6.95 -5.84 -3.66
N THR A 27 -7.24 -4.99 -4.63
CA THR A 27 -6.27 -4.48 -5.61
C THR A 27 -5.36 -3.41 -5.02
N ALA A 28 -4.23 -3.16 -5.67
CA ALA A 28 -3.35 -2.05 -5.34
C ALA A 28 -4.06 -0.69 -5.46
N ALA A 29 -4.94 -0.52 -6.45
CA ALA A 29 -5.75 0.69 -6.60
C ALA A 29 -6.68 0.91 -5.41
N GLU A 30 -7.38 -0.14 -4.95
CA GLU A 30 -8.26 -0.08 -3.78
C GLU A 30 -7.48 0.20 -2.49
N LEU A 31 -6.29 -0.38 -2.33
CA LEU A 31 -5.40 -0.07 -1.21
C LEU A 31 -5.01 1.42 -1.20
N ILE A 32 -4.55 1.94 -2.34
CA ILE A 32 -4.15 3.35 -2.46
C ILE A 32 -5.33 4.27 -2.16
N TYR A 33 -6.52 3.96 -2.70
CA TYR A 33 -7.74 4.70 -2.44
C TYR A 33 -8.08 4.70 -0.94
N GLY A 34 -8.10 3.51 -0.31
CA GLY A 34 -8.43 3.36 1.11
C GLY A 34 -7.46 4.11 2.02
N LEU A 35 -6.16 3.99 1.77
CA LEU A 35 -5.14 4.73 2.52
C LEU A 35 -5.26 6.24 2.31
N ASN A 36 -5.51 6.69 1.08
CA ASN A 36 -5.67 8.11 0.78
C ASN A 36 -6.85 8.73 1.52
N GLN A 37 -8.00 8.05 1.55
CA GLN A 37 -9.20 8.49 2.27
C GLN A 37 -9.02 8.38 3.78
N GLY A 38 -8.50 7.26 4.28
CA GLY A 38 -8.40 6.99 5.72
C GLY A 38 -7.31 7.78 6.44
N LEU A 39 -6.21 8.14 5.74
CA LEU A 39 -5.08 8.87 6.32
C LEU A 39 -4.92 10.30 5.76
N HIS A 40 -5.88 10.75 4.94
CA HIS A 40 -5.87 12.06 4.28
C HIS A 40 -4.51 12.35 3.60
N LEU A 41 -4.07 11.42 2.74
CA LEU A 41 -2.71 11.49 2.15
C LEU A 41 -2.59 12.61 1.11
N GLY A 42 -3.70 13.02 0.48
CA GLY A 42 -3.73 14.07 -0.53
C GLY A 42 -3.26 13.61 -1.92
N ILE A 43 -3.29 12.30 -2.18
CA ILE A 43 -2.93 11.71 -3.47
C ILE A 43 -4.05 12.03 -4.47
N ASN A 44 -3.69 12.57 -5.63
CA ASN A 44 -4.61 12.70 -6.75
C ASN A 44 -4.78 11.33 -7.43
N ILE A 45 -5.84 10.61 -7.06
CA ILE A 45 -6.16 9.28 -7.60
C ILE A 45 -6.61 9.32 -9.07
N ASP A 46 -7.05 10.48 -9.55
CA ASP A 46 -7.45 10.70 -10.95
C ASP A 46 -6.24 10.84 -11.89
N ASP A 47 -5.03 10.91 -11.32
CA ASP A 47 -3.77 10.84 -12.04
C ASP A 47 -3.09 9.48 -11.80
N PRO A 48 -3.32 8.49 -12.67
CA PRO A 48 -2.78 7.14 -12.48
C PRO A 48 -1.26 7.10 -12.44
N ILE A 49 -0.57 8.08 -13.04
CA ILE A 49 0.90 8.13 -13.09
C ILE A 49 1.45 8.35 -11.67
N HIS A 50 0.79 9.20 -10.89
CA HIS A 50 1.21 9.58 -9.54
C HIS A 50 0.49 8.78 -8.43
N ALA A 51 -0.55 8.03 -8.77
CA ALA A 51 -1.24 7.11 -7.86
C ALA A 51 -0.49 5.76 -7.75
N TYR A 52 0.67 5.76 -7.08
CA TYR A 52 1.44 4.54 -6.82
C TYR A 52 2.10 4.56 -5.44
N MET A 53 2.43 3.36 -4.95
CA MET A 53 3.22 3.15 -3.74
C MET A 53 4.31 2.11 -4.03
N ARG A 54 5.31 2.03 -3.16
CA ARG A 54 6.33 0.98 -3.21
C ARG A 54 6.28 0.15 -1.93
N SER A 55 6.66 -1.12 -2.01
CA SER A 55 6.93 -1.92 -0.82
C SER A 55 8.40 -2.23 -0.65
N GLU A 56 8.81 -2.46 0.60
CA GLU A 56 10.02 -3.16 0.98
C GLU A 56 9.65 -4.49 1.65
N ASN A 57 10.42 -5.54 1.36
CA ASN A 57 10.18 -6.90 1.85
C ASN A 57 8.79 -7.49 1.49
N PRO A 58 8.48 -7.73 0.20
CA PRO A 58 9.39 -7.66 -0.95
C PRO A 58 9.50 -6.26 -1.56
N ILE A 59 10.51 -6.04 -2.42
CA ILE A 59 10.57 -4.86 -3.28
C ILE A 59 9.53 -5.03 -4.38
N ALA A 60 8.46 -4.23 -4.35
CA ALA A 60 7.41 -4.26 -5.35
C ALA A 60 6.83 -2.86 -5.62
N LEU A 61 6.31 -2.67 -6.83
CA LEU A 61 5.50 -1.50 -7.19
C LEU A 61 4.03 -1.83 -6.94
N ILE A 62 3.36 -1.03 -6.13
CA ILE A 62 1.94 -1.15 -5.79
C ILE A 62 1.17 -0.15 -6.66
N ARG A 63 0.53 -0.65 -7.72
CA ARG A 63 -0.33 0.15 -8.62
C ARG A 63 -1.27 -0.77 -9.42
N GLY A 64 -2.46 -0.27 -9.76
CA GLY A 64 -3.39 -0.89 -10.70
C GLY A 64 -4.20 -2.06 -10.11
N ASP A 65 -4.72 -2.91 -10.99
CA ASP A 65 -5.73 -3.93 -10.65
C ASP A 65 -5.14 -5.27 -10.18
N VAL A 66 -3.86 -5.27 -9.77
CA VAL A 66 -3.21 -6.46 -9.19
C VAL A 66 -3.50 -6.54 -7.70
N THR A 67 -3.83 -7.73 -7.21
CA THR A 67 -4.13 -7.93 -5.79
C THR A 67 -2.87 -7.86 -4.93
N ILE A 68 -3.06 -7.47 -3.66
CA ILE A 68 -1.99 -7.41 -2.66
C ILE A 68 -1.30 -8.77 -2.49
N GLU A 69 -2.06 -9.86 -2.54
CA GLU A 69 -1.52 -11.22 -2.53
C GLU A 69 -0.57 -11.50 -3.71
N LYS A 70 -0.96 -11.10 -4.93
CA LYS A 70 -0.13 -11.31 -6.13
C LYS A 70 1.15 -10.48 -6.12
N LEU A 71 1.15 -9.35 -5.42
CA LEU A 71 2.34 -8.53 -5.19
C LEU A 71 3.30 -9.14 -4.16
N GLY A 72 2.91 -10.21 -3.47
CA GLY A 72 3.73 -10.88 -2.46
C GLY A 72 3.82 -10.12 -1.14
N ILE A 73 2.93 -9.16 -0.91
CA ILE A 73 2.82 -8.41 0.34
C ILE A 73 2.36 -9.35 1.45
N ARG A 74 3.00 -9.25 2.62
CA ARG A 74 2.80 -10.15 3.76
C ARG A 74 2.95 -9.38 5.07
N ASN A 75 2.72 -10.08 6.17
CA ASN A 75 2.95 -9.53 7.50
C ASN A 75 4.37 -8.95 7.62
N GLY A 76 4.46 -7.70 8.07
CA GLY A 76 5.72 -6.98 8.22
C GLY A 76 6.28 -6.34 6.95
N SER A 77 5.59 -6.46 5.80
CA SER A 77 5.94 -5.67 4.61
C SER A 77 5.80 -4.17 4.91
N VAL A 78 6.72 -3.35 4.40
CA VAL A 78 6.69 -1.90 4.56
C VAL A 78 6.15 -1.30 3.29
N ILE A 79 5.12 -0.46 3.37
CA ILE A 79 4.53 0.26 2.24
C ILE A 79 4.87 1.75 2.39
N ILE A 80 5.43 2.33 1.34
CA ILE A 80 5.89 3.71 1.31
C ILE A 80 5.20 4.43 0.15
N MET A 81 4.73 5.67 0.37
CA MET A 81 4.18 6.48 -0.72
C MET A 81 5.19 6.66 -1.85
N GLY A 82 4.70 6.70 -3.09
CA GLY A 82 5.49 7.13 -4.25
C GLY A 82 5.85 8.61 -4.13
N GLU A 83 7.10 8.96 -4.40
CA GLU A 83 7.58 10.34 -4.50
C GLU A 83 7.55 10.83 -5.96
#